data_AF-M1MI39-F1
#
_entry.id   AF-M1MI39-F1
#
_cell.length_a   1.000
_cell.length_b   1.000
_cell.length_c   1.000
_cell.angle_alpha   90.00
_cell.angle_beta   90.00
_cell.angle_gamma   90.00
#
_symmetry.space_group_name_H-M   'P 1'
#
loop_
_entity.id
_entity.type
_entity.pdbx_description
1 polymer ?
#
loop_
_entity_poly.entity_id
_entity_poly.type
_entity_poly.pdbx_seq_one_letter_code
_entity_poly.pdbx_strand_id
1 'polypeptide(L)'
;MVKENDKLEIRNKVTKKDRKILIKALAGIKGWNFNPIAVITNDMEDYYFICRVKTIVENLQMQMARIYIKVTEGSKPRLLAIEEIV
;
A
#
# COMPACT_ATOMS: atom_id res chain seq x y z
N MET A 1 22.57 14.45 11.87
CA MET A 1 22.36 14.10 10.45
C MET A 1 20.89 14.29 10.16
N VAL A 2 20.54 15.42 9.55
CA VAL A 2 19.17 15.64 9.06
C VAL A 2 19.04 14.71 7.87
N LYS A 3 18.27 13.61 8.01
CA LYS A 3 17.93 12.77 6.86
C LYS A 3 17.24 13.69 5.87
N GLU A 4 17.86 13.90 4.72
CA GLU A 4 17.26 14.65 3.63
C GLU A 4 15.84 14.12 3.45
N ASN A 5 14.87 15.03 3.37
CA ASN A 5 13.52 14.71 2.96
C ASN A 5 13.62 14.06 1.57
N ASP A 6 13.77 12.75 1.52
CA ASP A 6 13.58 11.98 0.29
C ASP A 6 12.15 12.27 -0.14
N LYS A 7 12.01 13.14 -1.13
CA LYS A 7 10.74 13.69 -1.56
C LYS A 7 9.85 12.52 -1.93
N LEU A 8 8.79 12.30 -1.16
CA LEU A 8 7.78 11.31 -1.49
C LEU A 8 7.28 11.60 -2.91
N GLU A 9 7.45 10.63 -3.81
CA GLU A 9 7.00 10.76 -5.18
C GLU A 9 5.66 10.07 -5.38
N ILE A 10 4.73 10.75 -6.03
CA ILE A 10 3.46 10.16 -6.44
C ILE A 10 3.67 9.48 -7.79
N ARG A 11 3.48 8.16 -7.83
CA ARG A 11 3.58 7.34 -9.05
C ARG A 11 2.25 6.71 -9.38
N ASN A 12 1.67 7.13 -10.50
CA ASN A 12 0.44 6.51 -11.06
C ASN A 12 0.72 5.14 -11.71
N LYS A 13 2.00 4.84 -12.01
CA LYS A 13 2.40 3.54 -12.56
C LYS A 13 2.95 2.66 -11.44
N VAL A 14 2.10 1.78 -10.91
CA VAL A 14 2.49 0.80 -9.88
C VAL A 14 3.34 -0.31 -10.50
N THR A 15 4.61 -0.41 -10.06
CA THR A 15 5.57 -1.37 -10.61
C THR A 15 5.37 -2.80 -10.08
N LYS A 16 6.06 -3.78 -10.68
CA LYS A 16 6.07 -5.16 -10.16
C LYS A 16 6.68 -5.25 -8.75
N LYS A 17 7.65 -4.39 -8.41
CA LYS A 17 8.26 -4.31 -7.07
C LYS A 17 7.21 -3.86 -6.06
N ASP A 18 6.50 -2.77 -6.37
CA ASP A 18 5.45 -2.21 -5.50
C ASP A 18 4.35 -3.24 -5.22
N ARG A 19 3.89 -3.94 -6.27
CA ARG A 19 2.88 -5.01 -6.11
C ARG A 19 3.36 -6.13 -5.19
N LYS A 20 4.63 -6.54 -5.28
CA LYS A 20 5.20 -7.55 -4.37
C LYS A 20 5.24 -7.06 -2.92
N ILE A 21 5.55 -5.78 -2.70
CA ILE A 21 5.54 -5.17 -1.36
C ILE A 21 4.12 -5.21 -0.78
N LEU A 22 3.15 -4.73 -1.56
CA LEU A 22 1.74 -4.72 -1.18
C LEU A 22 1.21 -6.11 -0.84
N ILE A 23 1.45 -7.10 -1.70
CA ILE A 23 1.01 -8.50 -1.48
C ILE A 23 1.62 -9.06 -0.19
N LYS A 24 2.90 -8.80 0.06
CA LYS A 24 3.57 -9.28 1.28
C LYS A 24 3.01 -8.63 2.54
N ALA A 25 2.75 -7.32 2.50
CA ALA A 25 2.22 -6.58 3.65
C ALA A 25 0.77 -6.97 3.98
N LEU A 26 -0.04 -7.28 2.96
CA LEU A 26 -1.43 -7.72 3.12
C LEU A 26 -1.58 -9.23 3.34
N ALA A 27 -0.48 -9.97 3.44
CA ALA A 27 -0.52 -11.40 3.66
C ALA A 27 -1.27 -11.71 4.97
N GLY A 28 -2.38 -12.45 4.86
CA GLY A 28 -3.27 -12.77 5.98
C GLY A 28 -4.60 -12.02 5.97
N ILE A 29 -4.72 -10.93 5.18
CA ILE A 29 -5.98 -10.23 4.98
C ILE A 29 -6.81 -10.98 3.92
N LYS A 30 -8.00 -11.43 4.31
CA LYS A 30 -8.94 -12.19 3.47
C LYS A 30 -10.22 -11.38 3.25
N GLY A 31 -10.99 -11.73 2.22
CA GLY A 31 -12.30 -11.10 1.91
C GLY A 31 -12.22 -9.80 1.10
N TRP A 32 -11.06 -9.15 1.07
CA TRP A 32 -10.78 -7.97 0.24
C TRP A 32 -9.71 -8.26 -0.81
N ASN A 33 -9.92 -7.71 -2.00
CA ASN A 33 -8.94 -7.66 -3.06
C ASN A 33 -8.56 -6.20 -3.33
N PHE A 34 -7.30 -5.85 -3.05
CA PHE A 34 -6.78 -4.50 -3.21
C PHE A 34 -6.03 -4.38 -4.54
N ASN A 35 -6.59 -3.63 -5.49
CA ASN A 35 -5.95 -3.34 -6.77
C ASN A 35 -5.29 -1.94 -6.74
N PRO A 36 -3.96 -1.84 -6.63
CA PRO A 36 -3.29 -0.55 -6.52
C PRO A 36 -3.35 0.23 -7.83
N ILE A 37 -3.78 1.49 -7.75
CA ILE A 37 -3.87 2.43 -8.87
C ILE A 37 -2.77 3.50 -8.82
N ALA A 38 -2.28 3.83 -7.63
CA ALA A 38 -1.18 4.75 -7.42
C ALA A 38 -0.40 4.32 -6.17
N VAL A 39 0.87 4.72 -6.13
CA VAL A 39 1.72 4.57 -4.95
C VAL A 39 2.49 5.86 -4.72
N ILE A 40 2.55 6.27 -3.46
CA ILE A 40 3.38 7.38 -2.99
C ILE A 40 4.51 6.74 -2.20
N THR A 41 5.75 7.01 -2.55
CA THR A 41 6.89 6.38 -1.88
C THR A 41 8.18 7.16 -2.10
N ASN A 42 9.14 6.97 -1.19
CA ASN A 42 10.54 7.35 -1.37
C ASN A 42 11.41 6.17 -1.87
N ASP A 43 10.78 5.07 -2.33
CA ASP A 43 11.39 3.81 -2.75
C ASP A 43 12.23 3.06 -1.70
N MET A 44 12.37 3.64 -0.50
CA MET A 44 13.21 3.16 0.59
C MET A 44 12.38 2.51 1.70
N GLU A 45 11.63 3.32 2.44
CA GLU A 45 10.96 2.85 3.66
C GLU A 45 9.44 2.95 3.55
N ASP A 46 8.91 4.10 3.13
CA ASP A 46 7.50 4.40 3.30
C ASP A 46 6.75 4.24 1.98
N TYR A 47 5.65 3.49 2.02
CA TYR A 47 4.79 3.21 0.88
C TYR A 47 3.34 3.49 1.24
N TYR A 48 2.69 4.36 0.46
CA TYR A 48 1.28 4.68 0.57
C TYR A 48 0.59 4.28 -0.73
N PHE A 49 -0.21 3.22 -0.68
CA PHE A 49 -0.96 2.77 -1.86
C PHE A 49 -2.36 3.34 -1.86
N ILE A 50 -2.79 3.84 -3.01
CA ILE A 50 -4.21 4.06 -3.29
C ILE A 50 -4.69 2.85 -4.07
N CYS A 51 -5.68 2.16 -3.53
CA CYS A 51 -6.21 0.91 -4.08
C CYS A 51 -7.70 1.05 -4.38
N ARG A 52 -8.12 0.55 -5.55
CA ARG A 52 -9.51 0.16 -5.75
C ARG A 52 -9.73 -1.17 -5.05
N VAL A 53 -10.75 -1.24 -4.21
CA VAL A 53 -11.08 -2.44 -3.43
C VAL A 53 -12.20 -3.18 -4.14
N LYS A 54 -12.02 -4.49 -4.33
CA LYS A 54 -13.09 -5.40 -4.70
C LYS A 54 -13.37 -6.32 -3.52
N THR A 55 -14.59 -6.29 -3.02
CA THR A 55 -15.04 -7.15 -1.92
C THR A 55 -15.58 -8.46 -2.49
N ILE A 56 -15.18 -9.57 -1.88
CA ILE A 56 -15.68 -10.91 -2.23
C ILE A 56 -16.93 -11.24 -1.39
N VAL A 57 -17.09 -10.56 -0.25
CA VAL A 57 -18.20 -10.76 0.69
C VAL A 57 -19.26 -9.68 0.44
N GLU A 58 -20.49 -10.12 0.16
CA GLU A 58 -21.66 -9.26 0.09
C GLU A 58 -21.81 -8.52 1.44
N ASN A 59 -21.96 -7.19 1.39
CA ASN A 59 -22.06 -6.22 2.51
C ASN A 59 -20.78 -5.49 2.95
N LEU A 60 -19.59 -5.82 2.44
CA LEU A 60 -18.43 -4.93 2.59
C LEU A 60 -18.44 -3.88 1.46
N GLN A 61 -18.64 -2.61 1.82
CA GLN A 61 -18.88 -1.52 0.85
C GLN A 61 -17.67 -0.69 0.49
N MET A 62 -16.52 -0.88 1.15
CA MET A 62 -15.31 -0.10 0.85
C MET A 62 -14.91 -0.25 -0.62
N GLN A 63 -14.95 0.85 -1.37
CA GLN A 63 -14.63 0.89 -2.80
C GLN A 63 -13.19 1.31 -3.06
N MET A 64 -12.62 2.13 -2.17
CA MET A 64 -11.29 2.71 -2.29
C MET A 64 -10.60 2.70 -0.93
N ALA A 65 -9.30 2.42 -0.93
CA ALA A 65 -8.50 2.39 0.29
C ALA A 65 -7.15 3.07 0.12
N ARG A 66 -6.71 3.77 1.16
CA ARG A 66 -5.30 4.10 1.40
C ARG A 66 -4.68 3.02 2.28
N ILE A 67 -3.56 2.48 1.85
CA ILE A 67 -2.83 1.42 2.56
C ILE A 67 -1.44 1.92 2.88
N TYR A 68 -1.11 1.94 4.16
CA TYR A 68 0.14 2.44 4.70
C TYR A 68 1.06 1.26 5.02
N ILE A 69 2.23 1.21 4.40
CA ILE A 69 3.21 0.14 4.56
C ILE A 69 4.57 0.75 4.87
N LYS A 70 5.24 0.18 5.86
CA LYS A 70 6.65 0.48 6.15
C LYS A 70 7.51 -0.72 5.81
N VAL A 71 8.57 -0.48 5.05
CA VAL A 71 9.62 -1.41 4.69
C VAL A 71 10.85 -1.04 5.49
N THR A 72 11.51 -2.04 6.07
CA THR A 72 12.78 -1.88 6.77
C THR A 72 13.76 -2.86 6.13
N GLU A 73 15.00 -2.44 5.94
CA GLU A 73 16.02 -3.26 5.30
C GLU A 73 16.15 -4.63 5.99
N GLY A 74 16.23 -5.70 5.19
CA GLY A 74 16.29 -7.08 5.69
C GLY A 74 14.99 -7.65 6.29
N SER A 75 13.91 -6.85 6.37
CA SER A 75 12.65 -7.26 7.01
C SER A 75 11.49 -7.40 6.03
N LYS A 76 10.43 -8.11 6.45
CA LYS A 76 9.18 -8.18 5.67
C LYS A 76 8.47 -6.81 5.72
N PRO A 77 7.83 -6.38 4.62
CA PRO A 77 6.96 -5.20 4.63
C PRO A 77 5.88 -5.32 5.72
N ARG A 78 5.74 -4.29 6.54
CA ARG A 78 4.76 -4.23 7.63
C ARG A 78 3.60 -3.34 7.25
N LEU A 79 2.39 -3.89 7.30
CA LEU A 79 1.17 -3.11 7.23
C LEU A 79 1.02 -2.24 8.49
N LEU A 80 0.81 -0.95 8.31
CA LEU A 80 0.55 0.00 9.39
C LEU A 80 -0.94 0.29 9.52
N ALA A 81 -1.63 0.57 8.42
CA ALA A 81 -3.05 0.91 8.41
C ALA A 81 -3.70 0.65 7.05
N ILE A 82 -5.02 0.46 7.07
CA ILE A 82 -5.91 0.48 5.92
C ILE A 82 -7.02 1.49 6.25
N GLU A 83 -7.12 2.53 5.44
CA GLU A 83 -8.11 3.59 5.62
C GLU A 83 -9.01 3.64 4.40
N GLU A 84 -10.31 3.77 4.61
CA GLU A 84 -11.26 4.04 3.53
C GLU A 84 -11.02 5.43 2.94
N ILE A 85 -11.30 5.57 1.64
CA ILE A 85 -11.43 6.87 0.98
C ILE A 85 -12.92 7.01 0.61
N VAL A 86 -13.59 7.97 1.23
CA VAL A 86 -15.00 8.33 0.99
C VAL A 86 -15.10 9.34 -0.15
#